data_AF-A0A7J2ISF7-F1
#
_entry.id   AF-A0A7J2ISF7-F1
#
_cell.length_a   1.000
_cell.length_b   1.000
_cell.length_c   1.000
_cell.angle_alpha   90.00
_cell.angle_beta   90.00
_cell.angle_gamma   90.00
#
_symmetry.space_group_name_H-M   'P 1'
#
loop_
_entity.id
_entity.type
_entity.pdbx_description
1 polymer ?
#
loop_
_entity_poly.entity_id
_entity_poly.type
_entity_poly.pdbx_seq_one_letter_code
_entity_poly.pdbx_strand_id
1 'polypeptide(L)'
;MQALATWVGLLICLLIAVVFYLLGKKIAPPSEENPEKTAPYACGEDYPPEKIQMYIHNFYYIAFFVLFEIATLILALSMFSFSFYVVAAYTIIVFLTLLQIPRW
;
A
#
# COMPACT_ATOMS: atom_id res chain seq x y z
N MET A 1 -18.55 17.69 -11.70
CA MET A 1 -17.50 17.71 -12.76
C MET A 1 -16.18 17.10 -12.29
N GLN A 2 -15.64 17.48 -11.12
CA GLN A 2 -14.39 16.91 -10.59
C GLN A 2 -14.42 15.38 -10.37
N ALA A 3 -15.48 14.85 -9.77
CA ALA A 3 -15.60 13.39 -9.56
C ALA A 3 -15.64 12.61 -10.88
N LEU A 4 -16.29 13.14 -11.91
CA LEU A 4 -16.29 12.53 -13.24
C LEU A 4 -14.87 12.50 -13.83
N ALA A 5 -14.13 13.60 -13.71
CA ALA A 5 -12.75 13.69 -14.18
C ALA A 5 -11.81 12.71 -13.47
N THR A 6 -11.97 12.49 -12.15
CA THR A 6 -11.15 11.51 -11.41
C THR A 6 -11.44 10.08 -11.85
N TRP A 7 -12.71 9.72 -12.06
CA TRP A 7 -13.07 8.39 -12.55
C TRP A 7 -12.57 8.15 -13.98
N VAL A 8 -12.70 9.15 -14.86
CA VAL A 8 -12.18 9.08 -16.23
C VAL A 8 -10.65 8.94 -16.21
N GLY A 9 -9.94 9.70 -15.36
CA GLY A 9 -8.50 9.58 -15.19
C GLY A 9 -8.06 8.19 -14.74
N LEU A 10 -8.73 7.61 -13.74
CA LEU A 10 -8.48 6.23 -13.29
C LEU A 10 -8.65 5.22 -14.44
N LEU A 11 -9.73 5.33 -15.20
CA LEU A 11 -10.01 4.44 -16.33
C LEU A 11 -8.97 4.57 -17.43
N ILE A 12 -8.50 5.78 -17.72
CA ILE A 12 -7.42 6.01 -18.69
C ILE A 12 -6.13 5.34 -18.20
N CYS A 13 -5.74 5.53 -16.93
CA CYS A 13 -4.55 4.90 -16.37
C CYS A 13 -4.63 3.36 -16.43
N LEU A 14 -5.78 2.79 -16.06
CA LEU A 14 -6.01 1.35 -16.12
C LEU A 14 -5.94 0.83 -17.56
N LEU A 15 -6.58 1.54 -18.50
CA LEU A 15 -6.58 1.19 -19.92
C LEU A 15 -5.15 1.21 -20.47
N ILE A 16 -4.37 2.23 -20.15
CA ILE A 16 -2.97 2.33 -20.57
C ILE A 16 -2.15 1.15 -20.01
N ALA A 17 -2.30 0.82 -18.72
CA ALA A 17 -1.60 -0.31 -18.10
C ALA A 17 -1.95 -1.65 -18.79
N VAL A 18 -3.24 -1.88 -19.08
CA VAL A 18 -3.71 -3.08 -19.78
C VAL A 18 -3.16 -3.13 -21.21
N VAL A 19 -3.19 -2.02 -21.94
CA VAL A 19 -2.65 -1.94 -23.29
C VAL A 19 -1.16 -2.28 -23.30
N PHE A 20 -0.37 -1.73 -22.37
CA PHE A 20 1.05 -2.08 -22.26
C PHE A 20 1.28 -3.54 -21.92
N TYR A 21 0.49 -4.11 -21.01
CA TYR A 21 0.56 -5.53 -20.68
C TYR A 21 0.28 -6.43 -21.90
N LEU A 22 -0.78 -6.12 -22.66
CA LEU A 22 -1.15 -6.88 -23.86
C LEU A 22 -0.13 -6.71 -25.00
N LEU A 23 0.39 -5.50 -25.20
CA LEU A 23 1.45 -5.23 -26.18
C LEU A 23 2.73 -5.97 -25.79
N GLY A 24 3.14 -5.91 -24.52
CA GLY A 24 4.29 -6.66 -24.01
C GLY A 24 4.16 -8.15 -24.26
N LYS A 25 2.98 -8.74 -23.97
CA LYS A 25 2.67 -10.15 -24.26
C LYS A 25 2.74 -10.46 -25.76
N LYS A 26 2.30 -9.55 -26.63
CA LYS A 26 2.28 -9.75 -28.09
C LYS A 26 3.67 -9.62 -28.73
N ILE A 27 4.51 -8.72 -28.20
CA ILE A 27 5.86 -8.43 -28.71
C ILE A 27 6.87 -9.46 -28.19
N ALA A 28 6.64 -10.03 -27.01
CA ALA A 28 7.52 -11.03 -26.42
C ALA A 28 7.74 -12.23 -27.37
N PRO A 29 8.99 -12.73 -27.48
CA PRO A 29 9.25 -13.96 -28.21
C PRO A 29 8.42 -15.13 -27.65
N PRO A 30 7.99 -16.07 -28.50
CA PRO A 30 7.34 -17.28 -28.01
C PRO A 30 8.29 -18.01 -27.04
N SER A 31 7.77 -18.40 -25.88
CA SER A 31 8.52 -19.18 -24.90
C SER A 31 7.95 -20.58 -24.82
N GLU A 32 8.81 -21.58 -24.98
CA GLU A 32 8.47 -22.96 -24.63
C GLU A 32 8.27 -23.09 -23.13
N GLU A 33 7.32 -23.95 -22.74
CA GLU A 33 7.10 -24.34 -21.35
C GLU A 33 8.33 -25.11 -20.86
N ASN A 34 9.06 -24.51 -19.92
CA ASN A 34 10.21 -25.13 -19.27
C ASN A 34 10.04 -24.92 -17.75
N PRO A 35 9.99 -26.00 -16.94
CA PRO A 35 9.81 -25.91 -15.49
C PRO A 35 10.93 -25.13 -14.79
N GLU A 36 12.15 -25.09 -15.34
CA GLU A 36 13.25 -24.29 -14.80
C GLU A 36 13.02 -22.78 -14.98
N LYS A 37 12.26 -22.36 -16.01
CA LYS A 37 11.92 -20.93 -16.22
C LYS A 37 10.93 -20.40 -15.18
N THR A 38 10.15 -21.29 -14.58
CA THR A 38 9.15 -20.94 -13.56
C THR A 38 9.62 -21.28 -12.14
N ALA A 39 10.80 -21.90 -12.00
CA ALA A 39 11.42 -22.17 -10.72
C ALA A 39 11.85 -20.85 -10.03
N PRO A 40 11.81 -20.79 -8.68
CA PRO A 40 12.30 -19.64 -7.94
C PRO A 40 13.78 -19.36 -8.23
N TYR A 41 14.16 -18.09 -8.30
CA TYR A 41 15.57 -17.73 -8.42
C TYR A 41 16.32 -18.02 -7.11
N ALA A 42 17.25 -18.97 -7.16
CA ALA A 42 18.16 -19.30 -6.06
C ALA A 42 19.60 -19.43 -6.57
N CYS A 43 20.08 -18.44 -7.33
CA CYS A 43 21.43 -18.45 -7.92
C CYS A 43 21.75 -19.70 -8.80
N GLY A 44 20.71 -20.35 -9.35
CA GLY A 44 20.85 -21.59 -10.13
C GLY A 44 20.85 -22.87 -9.29
N GLU A 45 20.69 -22.77 -7.97
CA GLU A 45 20.51 -23.91 -7.09
C GLU A 45 19.07 -24.43 -7.16
N ASP A 46 18.91 -25.75 -7.04
CA ASP A 46 17.60 -26.40 -6.89
C ASP A 46 17.11 -26.21 -5.45
N TYR A 47 16.45 -25.07 -5.22
CA TYR A 47 15.88 -24.72 -3.91
C TYR A 47 14.35 -24.82 -3.95
N PRO A 48 13.74 -25.61 -3.05
CA PRO A 48 12.29 -25.75 -3.03
C PRO A 48 11.61 -24.43 -2.64
N PRO A 49 10.46 -24.07 -3.25
CA PRO A 49 9.70 -22.90 -2.84
C PRO A 49 9.09 -23.12 -1.44
N GLU A 50 9.76 -22.60 -0.42
CA GLU A 50 9.31 -22.68 0.96
C GLU A 50 8.67 -21.38 1.43
N LYS A 51 7.60 -21.50 2.23
CA LYS A 51 6.98 -20.37 2.91
C LYS A 51 7.65 -20.20 4.28
N ILE A 52 8.68 -19.38 4.33
CA ILE A 52 9.34 -19.04 5.60
C ILE A 52 8.62 -17.87 6.28
N GLN A 53 8.52 -17.94 7.61
CA GLN A 53 8.06 -16.79 8.41
C GLN A 53 9.20 -15.77 8.48
N MET A 54 9.04 -14.66 7.77
CA MET A 54 9.99 -13.54 7.84
C MET A 54 9.70 -12.68 9.07
N TYR A 55 10.74 -12.38 9.83
CA TYR A 55 10.66 -11.40 10.91
C TYR A 55 10.53 -10.00 10.32
N ILE A 56 9.41 -9.33 10.57
CA ILE A 56 9.19 -7.95 10.14
C ILE A 56 9.77 -7.03 11.21
N HIS A 57 11.01 -6.57 11.00
CA HIS A 57 11.72 -5.71 11.95
C HIS A 57 10.91 -4.49 12.39
N ASN A 58 10.17 -3.88 11.46
CA ASN A 58 9.38 -2.68 11.67
C ASN A 58 7.89 -2.96 11.88
N PHE A 59 7.52 -4.12 12.43
CA PHE A 59 6.11 -4.48 12.62
C PHE A 59 5.34 -3.42 13.45
N TYR A 60 5.94 -2.94 14.54
CA TYR A 60 5.31 -1.92 15.37
C TYR A 60 5.15 -0.58 14.64
N TYR A 61 6.08 -0.19 13.77
CA TYR A 61 5.92 0.99 12.93
C TYR A 61 4.70 0.88 12.01
N ILE A 62 4.48 -0.29 11.40
CA ILE A 62 3.30 -0.54 10.57
C ILE A 62 2.01 -0.44 11.41
N ALA A 63 2.01 -1.02 12.61
CA ALA A 63 0.87 -0.93 13.52
C ALA A 63 0.57 0.52 13.93
N PHE A 64 1.61 1.29 14.29
CA PHE A 64 1.46 2.72 14.59
C PHE A 64 1.01 3.53 13.39
N PHE A 65 1.51 3.24 12.18
CA PHE A 65 1.06 3.88 10.96
C PHE A 65 -0.46 3.72 10.76
N VAL A 66 -0.98 2.50 10.94
CA VAL A 66 -2.43 2.24 10.84
C VAL A 66 -3.22 3.00 11.91
N LEU A 67 -2.71 3.04 13.14
CA LEU A 67 -3.34 3.82 14.22
C LEU A 67 -3.39 5.32 13.88
N PHE A 68 -2.31 5.88 13.31
CA PHE A 68 -2.27 7.28 12.89
C PHE A 68 -3.16 7.58 11.68
N GLU A 69 -3.31 6.64 10.76
CA GLU A 69 -4.27 6.77 9.65
C GLU A 69 -5.71 6.90 10.18
N ILE A 70 -6.11 6.06 11.13
CA ILE A 70 -7.44 6.14 11.77
C ILE A 70 -7.61 7.47 12.50
N ALA A 71 -6.59 7.89 13.27
CA ALA A 71 -6.61 9.16 13.98
C ALA A 71 -6.74 10.36 13.02
N THR A 72 -6.01 10.33 11.90
CA THR A 72 -6.07 11.36 10.86
C THR A 72 -7.44 11.40 10.20
N LEU A 73 -8.06 10.24 9.95
CA LEU A 73 -9.42 10.17 9.43
C LEU A 73 -10.43 10.81 10.40
N ILE A 74 -10.36 10.47 11.69
CA ILE A 74 -11.23 11.06 12.71
C ILE A 74 -11.03 12.58 12.78
N LEU A 75 -9.78 13.04 12.75
CA LEU A 75 -9.46 14.46 12.75
C LEU A 75 -10.03 15.16 11.50
N ALA A 76 -9.85 14.59 10.31
CA ALA A 76 -10.38 15.12 9.05
C ALA A 76 -11.92 15.21 9.07
N LEU A 77 -12.60 14.20 9.60
CA LEU A 77 -14.06 14.21 9.78
C LEU A 77 -14.51 15.24 10.81
N SER A 78 -13.75 15.42 11.90
CA SER A 78 -14.06 16.43 12.91
C SER A 78 -13.99 17.85 12.35
N MET A 79 -13.11 18.11 11.38
CA MET A 79 -13.01 19.41 10.70
C MET A 79 -14.29 19.74 9.90
N PHE A 80 -15.00 18.74 9.38
CA PHE A 80 -16.30 18.94 8.70
C PHE A 80 -17.41 19.38 9.66
N SER A 81 -17.29 19.07 10.96
CA SER A 81 -18.31 19.44 11.96
C SER A 81 -18.24 20.90 12.43
N PHE A 82 -17.24 21.68 11.97
CA PHE A 82 -16.96 23.08 12.34
C PHE A 82 -16.81 23.37 13.85
N SER A 83 -16.76 22.33 14.71
CA SER A 83 -16.53 22.51 16.14
C SER A 83 -15.03 22.51 16.45
N PHE A 84 -14.47 23.71 16.63
CA PHE A 84 -13.05 23.90 16.98
C PHE A 84 -12.64 23.10 18.23
N TYR A 85 -13.52 23.00 19.23
CA TYR A 85 -13.24 22.26 20.46
C TYR A 85 -13.03 20.76 20.23
N VAL A 86 -13.80 20.16 19.31
CA VAL A 86 -13.69 18.73 18.98
C VAL A 86 -12.39 18.47 18.24
N VAL A 87 -12.05 19.31 17.25
CA VAL A 87 -10.78 19.22 16.50
C VAL A 87 -9.58 19.38 17.45
N ALA A 88 -9.63 20.36 18.36
CA ALA A 88 -8.57 20.60 19.33
C ALA A 88 -8.39 19.43 20.30
N ALA A 89 -9.49 18.87 20.83
CA ALA A 89 -9.45 17.71 21.72
C ALA A 89 -8.82 16.49 21.04
N TYR A 90 -9.23 16.17 19.80
CA TYR A 90 -8.64 15.06 19.05
C TYR A 90 -7.17 15.29 18.73
N THR A 91 -6.79 16.52 18.34
CA THR A 91 -5.38 16.87 18.09
C THR A 91 -4.52 16.65 19.34
N ILE A 92 -5.00 17.05 20.52
CA ILE A 92 -4.30 16.84 21.79
C ILE A 92 -4.15 15.35 22.09
N ILE A 93 -5.21 14.55 21.92
CA ILE A 93 -5.16 13.10 22.14
C ILE A 93 -4.12 12.45 21.23
N VAL A 94 -4.12 12.77 19.94
CA VAL A 94 -3.14 12.25 18.97
C VAL A 94 -1.72 12.68 19.31
N PHE A 95 -1.52 13.92 19.77
CA PHE A 95 -0.22 14.39 20.21
C PHE A 95 0.27 13.64 21.45
N LEU A 96 -0.61 13.39 22.42
CA LEU A 96 -0.27 12.61 23.62
C LEU A 96 0.08 11.16 23.28
N THR A 97 -0.64 10.51 22.35
CA THR A 97 -0.30 9.16 21.91
C THR A 97 1.04 9.10 21.18
N LEU A 98 1.37 10.12 20.37
CA LEU A 98 2.70 10.26 19.75
C LEU A 98 3.83 10.32 20.78
N LEU A 99 3.63 11.02 21.90
CA LEU A 99 4.61 11.09 22.99
C LEU A 99 4.82 9.75 23.69
N GLN A 100 3.82 8.88 23.67
CA GLN A 100 3.86 7.54 24.29
C GLN A 100 4.43 6.47 23.37
N ILE A 101 4.72 6.76 22.09
CA ILE A 101 5.39 5.80 21.22
C ILE A 101 6.76 5.50 21.81
N PRO A 102 7.03 4.23 22.14
CA PRO A 102 8.31 3.88 22.70
C PRO A 102 9.41 4.05 21.64
N ARG A 103 10.43 4.81 22.01
CA ARG A 103 11.61 5.11 21.19
C ARG A 103 12.59 3.95 21.35
N TRP A 104 12.38 2.88 20.60
CA TRP A 104 13.34 1.76 20.50
C TRP A 104 14.34 2.04 19.39
#